data_AF-A0A2D6NF33-F1
#
_entry.id   AF-A0A2D6NF33-F1
#
_cell.length_a   1.000
_cell.length_b   1.000
_cell.length_c   1.000
_cell.angle_alpha   90.00
_cell.angle_beta   90.00
_cell.angle_gamma   90.00
#
_symmetry.space_group_name_H-M   'P 1'
#
loop_
_entity.id
_entity.type
_entity.pdbx_description
1 polymer ?
#
loop_
_entity_poly.entity_id
_entity_poly.type
_entity_poly.pdbx_seq_one_letter_code
_entity_poly.pdbx_strand_id
1 'polypeptide(L)'
;MATFLDISVLGNFSIIFVFLLIFTVIFAFLEFSNPFGKGRKGLHSLIALSIAFLIVISEAAVMMINFMTPWFLVLFLFIFFMLFSVRIFGVSEADTISLIKNPQVYPYLIVFGVIILIASFATTFGQILLEQGTGTEQVDKPTIILPGDVIGGSTQTTSFGENVLNTIVHPKVLGMIAILLVGMFTITFLTKLT
;
A
#
# COMPACT_ATOMS: atom_id res chain seq x y z
N MET A 1 -29.26 -6.25 -3.70
CA MET A 1 -29.63 -7.69 -3.62
C MET A 1 -28.97 -8.23 -2.37
N ALA A 2 -29.70 -8.96 -1.51
CA ALA A 2 -29.12 -9.49 -0.28
C ALA A 2 -28.05 -10.54 -0.62
N THR A 3 -26.78 -10.12 -0.61
CA THR A 3 -25.62 -10.95 -0.95
C THR A 3 -25.06 -11.54 0.35
N PHE A 4 -25.14 -12.86 0.46
CA PHE A 4 -24.61 -13.75 1.51
C PHE A 4 -24.22 -13.11 2.87
N LEU A 5 -25.23 -13.04 3.74
CA LEU A 5 -25.13 -12.95 5.21
C LEU A 5 -24.22 -11.84 5.75
N ASP A 6 -24.78 -10.64 5.70
CA ASP A 6 -24.58 -9.62 6.73
C ASP A 6 -23.14 -9.09 6.86
N ILE A 7 -22.73 -8.32 5.84
CA ILE A 7 -21.57 -7.43 5.91
C ILE A 7 -21.60 -6.57 7.18
N SER A 8 -22.76 -6.30 7.79
CA SER A 8 -22.85 -5.57 9.05
C SER A 8 -22.32 -6.36 10.25
N VAL A 9 -22.57 -7.68 10.33
CA VAL A 9 -22.00 -8.54 11.38
C VAL A 9 -20.50 -8.71 11.17
N LEU A 10 -20.05 -8.92 9.93
CA LEU A 10 -18.63 -8.94 9.57
C LEU A 10 -17.93 -7.60 9.84
N GLY A 11 -18.64 -6.47 9.73
CA GLY A 11 -18.14 -5.15 10.10
C GLY A 11 -17.72 -5.06 11.56
N ASN A 12 -18.48 -5.68 12.47
CA ASN A 12 -18.10 -5.76 13.89
C ASN A 12 -16.87 -6.66 14.12
N PHE A 13 -16.66 -7.68 13.29
CA PHE A 13 -15.46 -8.51 13.36
C PHE A 13 -14.24 -7.85 12.70
N SER A 14 -14.42 -6.82 11.88
CA SER A 14 -13.31 -6.12 11.20
C SER A 14 -12.25 -5.65 12.20
N ILE A 15 -12.67 -5.11 13.35
CA ILE A 15 -11.73 -4.65 14.38
C ILE A 15 -10.93 -5.80 15.00
N ILE A 16 -11.58 -6.96 15.21
CA ILE A 16 -10.95 -8.17 15.74
C ILE A 16 -9.97 -8.75 14.72
N PHE A 17 -10.33 -8.76 13.43
CA PHE A 17 -9.44 -9.19 12.37
C PHE A 17 -8.21 -8.30 12.23
N VAL A 18 -8.41 -6.97 12.25
CA VAL A 18 -7.30 -5.99 12.23
C VAL A 18 -6.39 -6.21 13.44
N PHE A 19 -6.96 -6.36 14.62
CA PHE A 19 -6.22 -6.67 15.84
C PHE A 19 -5.35 -7.93 15.69
N LEU A 20 -5.94 -9.06 15.26
CA LEU A 20 -5.23 -10.32 15.10
C LEU A 20 -4.16 -10.26 14.01
N LEU A 21 -4.42 -9.51 12.93
CA LEU A 21 -3.47 -9.30 11.85
C LEU A 21 -2.24 -8.53 12.36
N ILE A 22 -2.45 -7.39 13.04
CA ILE A 22 -1.36 -6.60 13.62
C ILE A 22 -0.59 -7.44 14.64
N PHE A 23 -1.28 -8.10 15.56
CA PHE A 23 -0.66 -8.96 16.56
C PHE A 23 0.25 -10.00 15.91
N THR A 24 -0.25 -10.70 14.89
CA THR A 24 0.49 -11.76 14.19
C THR A 24 1.69 -11.21 13.42
N VAL A 25 1.53 -10.10 12.71
CA VAL A 25 2.62 -9.47 11.95
C VAL A 25 3.72 -8.95 12.88
N ILE A 26 3.36 -8.23 13.94
CA ILE A 26 4.32 -7.71 14.91
C ILE A 26 5.01 -8.85 15.66
N PHE A 27 4.25 -9.89 16.06
CA PHE A 27 4.82 -11.07 16.69
C PHE A 27 5.81 -11.79 15.76
N ALA A 28 5.43 -12.03 14.50
CA ALA A 28 6.31 -12.65 13.51
C ALA A 28 7.57 -11.81 13.25
N PHE A 29 7.43 -10.48 13.19
CA PHE A 29 8.55 -9.56 13.05
C PHE A 29 9.50 -9.62 14.26
N LEU A 30 8.97 -9.63 15.49
CA LEU A 30 9.78 -9.76 16.71
C LEU A 30 10.47 -11.13 16.81
N GLU A 31 9.80 -12.21 16.43
CA GLU A 31 10.36 -13.56 16.43
C GLU A 31 11.43 -13.75 15.33
N PHE A 32 11.29 -13.04 14.21
CA PHE A 32 12.31 -13.04 13.15
C PHE A 32 13.56 -12.23 13.57
N SER A 33 13.36 -11.02 14.11
CA SER A 33 14.45 -10.12 14.50
C SER A 33 15.12 -10.50 15.84
N ASN A 34 14.42 -11.20 16.73
CA ASN A 34 14.88 -11.62 18.06
C ASN A 34 15.59 -10.51 18.88
N PRO A 35 15.02 -9.30 19.00
CA PRO A 35 15.71 -8.16 19.61
C PRO A 35 16.01 -8.36 21.10
N PHE A 36 15.27 -9.25 21.77
CA PHE A 36 15.43 -9.56 23.20
C PHE A 36 16.16 -10.89 23.47
N GLY A 37 16.76 -11.49 22.43
CA GLY A 37 17.44 -12.78 22.51
C GLY A 37 16.53 -13.98 22.22
N LYS A 38 17.17 -15.13 21.97
CA LYS A 38 16.48 -16.36 21.57
C LYS A 38 15.69 -16.98 22.73
N GLY A 39 14.54 -17.56 22.42
CA GLY A 39 13.73 -18.33 23.37
C GLY A 39 12.76 -17.51 24.23
N ARG A 40 12.71 -16.18 24.07
CA ARG A 40 11.78 -15.30 24.81
C ARG A 40 10.43 -15.09 24.11
N LYS A 41 9.83 -16.17 23.60
CA LYS A 41 8.57 -16.13 22.83
C LYS A 41 7.43 -15.44 23.58
N GLY A 42 7.31 -15.68 24.88
CA GLY A 42 6.28 -15.04 25.72
C GLY A 42 6.45 -13.53 25.85
N LEU A 43 7.69 -13.02 25.82
CA LEU A 43 7.94 -11.58 25.83
C LEU A 43 7.57 -10.96 24.48
N HIS A 44 7.92 -11.63 23.37
CA HIS A 44 7.54 -11.18 22.02
C HIS A 44 6.03 -11.09 21.84
N SER A 45 5.27 -12.10 22.32
CA SER A 45 3.81 -12.07 22.23
C SER A 45 3.19 -10.97 23.09
N LEU A 46 3.69 -10.75 24.31
CA LEU A 46 3.19 -9.69 25.19
C LEU A 46 3.40 -8.28 24.59
N ILE A 47 4.58 -8.05 23.99
CA ILE A 47 4.89 -6.78 23.33
C ILE A 47 4.03 -6.61 22.07
N ALA A 48 3.92 -7.65 21.24
CA ALA A 48 3.08 -7.62 20.04
C ALA A 48 1.61 -7.37 20.38
N LEU A 49 1.11 -7.97 21.46
CA LEU A 49 -0.25 -7.77 21.97
C LEU A 49 -0.47 -6.30 22.38
N SER A 50 0.48 -5.73 23.12
CA SER A 50 0.43 -4.34 23.57
C SER A 50 0.40 -3.38 22.38
N ILE A 51 1.26 -3.62 21.38
CA ILE A 51 1.31 -2.82 20.14
C ILE A 51 0.00 -2.96 19.34
N ALA A 52 -0.54 -4.18 19.22
CA ALA A 52 -1.80 -4.40 18.53
C ALA A 52 -2.96 -3.62 19.16
N PHE A 53 -3.05 -3.60 20.49
CA PHE A 53 -4.03 -2.76 21.19
C PHE A 53 -3.84 -1.27 20.91
N LEU A 54 -2.61 -0.76 20.97
CA LEU A 54 -2.33 0.65 20.68
C LEU A 54 -2.71 1.04 19.24
N ILE A 55 -2.42 0.18 18.27
CA ILE A 55 -2.73 0.44 16.86
C ILE A 55 -4.23 0.38 16.59
N VAL A 56 -4.96 -0.55 17.20
CA VAL A 56 -6.42 -0.68 17.02
C VAL A 56 -7.21 0.51 17.55
N ILE A 57 -6.67 1.22 18.55
CA ILE A 57 -7.27 2.48 19.04
C ILE A 57 -7.13 3.61 18.02
N SER A 58 -6.15 3.54 17.11
CA SER A 58 -5.95 4.56 16.08
C SER A 58 -6.87 4.31 14.87
N GLU A 59 -7.89 5.14 14.71
CA GLU A 59 -8.81 5.08 13.57
C GLU A 59 -8.08 5.15 12.21
N ALA A 60 -7.06 6.01 12.10
CA ALA A 60 -6.25 6.13 10.89
C ALA A 60 -5.48 4.84 10.59
N ALA A 61 -4.91 4.18 11.61
CA ALA A 61 -4.20 2.93 11.39
C ALA A 61 -5.16 1.78 11.01
N VAL A 62 -6.33 1.71 11.65
CA VAL A 62 -7.38 0.74 11.29
C VAL A 62 -7.85 0.96 9.85
N MET A 63 -8.09 2.21 9.45
CA MET A 63 -8.48 2.55 8.07
C MET A 63 -7.40 2.11 7.06
N MET A 64 -6.13 2.42 7.34
CA MET A 64 -5.03 2.03 6.47
C MET A 64 -4.93 0.50 6.32
N ILE A 65 -5.05 -0.25 7.42
CA ILE A 65 -4.98 -1.72 7.39
C ILE A 65 -6.19 -2.32 6.66
N ASN A 66 -7.39 -1.79 6.90
CA ASN A 66 -8.59 -2.21 6.18
C ASN A 66 -8.47 -1.97 4.67
N PHE A 67 -7.80 -0.89 4.26
CA PHE A 67 -7.50 -0.66 2.85
C PHE A 67 -6.44 -1.65 2.31
N MET A 68 -5.37 -1.94 3.06
CA MET A 68 -4.29 -2.84 2.62
C MET A 68 -4.74 -4.31 2.52
N THR A 69 -5.60 -4.75 3.44
CA THR A 69 -5.92 -6.17 3.63
C THR A 69 -6.49 -6.85 2.38
N PRO A 70 -7.47 -6.27 1.65
CA PRO A 70 -7.98 -6.87 0.41
C PRO A 70 -6.87 -7.08 -0.65
N TRP A 71 -5.93 -6.14 -0.78
CA TRP A 71 -4.85 -6.24 -1.75
C TRP A 71 -3.85 -7.34 -1.40
N PHE A 72 -3.49 -7.48 -0.13
CA PHE A 72 -2.68 -8.61 0.33
C PHE A 72 -3.41 -9.94 0.16
N LEU A 73 -4.73 -10.00 0.39
CA LEU A 73 -5.52 -11.19 0.16
C LEU A 73 -5.48 -11.61 -1.32
N VAL A 74 -5.66 -10.65 -2.25
CA VAL A 74 -5.52 -10.91 -3.70
C VAL A 74 -4.12 -11.39 -4.03
N LEU A 75 -3.07 -10.78 -3.47
CA LEU A 75 -1.68 -11.20 -3.66
C LEU A 75 -1.45 -12.64 -3.17
N PHE A 76 -1.93 -12.98 -1.98
CA PHE A 76 -1.81 -14.33 -1.43
C PHE A 76 -2.58 -15.36 -2.26
N LEU A 77 -3.79 -15.02 -2.70
CA LEU A 77 -4.58 -15.87 -3.60
C LEU A 77 -3.85 -16.09 -4.93
N PHE A 78 -3.24 -15.05 -5.49
CA PHE A 78 -2.44 -15.14 -6.70
C PHE A 78 -1.21 -16.04 -6.51
N ILE A 79 -0.44 -15.85 -5.43
CA ILE A 79 0.71 -16.70 -5.10
C ILE A 79 0.25 -18.15 -4.91
N PHE A 80 -0.85 -18.36 -4.18
CA PHE A 80 -1.42 -19.69 -3.96
C PHE A 80 -1.79 -20.37 -5.29
N PHE A 81 -2.49 -19.69 -6.20
CA PHE A 81 -2.82 -20.23 -7.51
C PHE A 81 -1.58 -20.48 -8.38
N MET A 82 -0.56 -19.63 -8.29
CA MET A 82 0.70 -19.86 -9.00
C MET A 82 1.39 -21.12 -8.49
N LEU A 83 1.52 -21.31 -7.17
CA LEU A 83 2.09 -22.52 -6.58
C LEU A 83 1.25 -23.76 -6.91
N PHE A 84 -0.08 -23.65 -6.88
CA PHE A 84 -1.00 -24.72 -7.26
C PHE A 84 -0.86 -25.09 -8.73
N SER A 85 -0.72 -24.11 -9.62
CA SER A 85 -0.49 -24.34 -11.05
C SER A 85 0.82 -25.09 -11.28
N VAL A 86 1.90 -24.71 -10.59
CA VAL A 86 3.20 -25.41 -10.67
C VAL A 86 3.07 -26.86 -10.20
N ARG A 87 2.29 -27.12 -9.12
CA ARG A 87 1.99 -28.47 -8.64
C ARG A 87 1.22 -29.31 -9.65
N ILE A 88 0.25 -28.73 -10.38
CA ILE A 88 -0.51 -29.45 -11.42
C ILE A 88 0.42 -29.97 -12.53
N PHE A 89 1.49 -29.24 -12.84
CA PHE A 89 2.51 -29.67 -13.82
C PHE A 89 3.46 -30.76 -13.29
N GLY A 90 3.18 -31.34 -12.13
CA GLY A 90 3.95 -32.45 -11.57
C GLY A 90 5.24 -32.05 -10.87
N VAL A 91 5.46 -30.75 -10.63
CA VAL A 91 6.62 -30.27 -9.89
C VAL A 91 6.52 -30.73 -8.44
N SER A 92 7.60 -31.33 -7.93
CA SER A 92 7.63 -31.89 -6.59
C SER A 92 7.53 -30.79 -5.52
N GLU A 93 7.14 -31.17 -4.30
CA GLU A 93 7.11 -30.25 -3.16
C GLU A 93 8.48 -29.63 -2.87
N ALA A 94 9.53 -30.44 -3.00
CA ALA A 94 10.90 -30.00 -2.78
C ALA A 94 11.32 -28.90 -3.77
N ASP A 95 10.91 -29.04 -5.04
CA ASP A 95 11.17 -28.06 -6.09
C ASP A 95 10.31 -26.80 -5.94
N THR A 96 9.09 -26.96 -5.43
CA THR A 96 8.22 -25.80 -5.11
C THR A 96 8.83 -24.96 -3.99
N ILE A 97 9.41 -25.60 -2.97
CA ILE A 97 10.10 -24.90 -1.87
C ILE A 97 11.37 -24.20 -2.38
N SER A 98 12.12 -24.80 -3.30
CA SER A 98 13.33 -24.19 -3.86
C SER A 98 12.99 -22.96 -4.72
N LEU A 99 11.87 -22.97 -5.44
CA LEU A 99 11.33 -21.82 -6.17
C LEU A 99 11.01 -20.64 -5.23
N ILE A 100 10.33 -20.89 -4.10
CA ILE A 100 10.00 -19.83 -3.12
C ILE A 100 11.26 -19.28 -2.47
N LYS A 101 12.27 -20.13 -2.22
CA LYS A 101 13.54 -19.72 -1.64
C LYS A 101 14.46 -18.99 -2.62
N ASN A 102 14.11 -18.92 -3.91
CA ASN A 102 14.93 -18.25 -4.90
C ASN A 102 15.06 -16.74 -4.55
N PRO A 103 16.30 -16.23 -4.37
CA PRO A 103 16.55 -14.81 -4.09
C PRO A 103 15.88 -13.85 -5.08
N GLN A 104 15.61 -14.30 -6.31
CA GLN A 104 14.98 -13.49 -7.35
C GLN A 104 13.49 -13.21 -7.10
N VAL A 105 12.79 -14.02 -6.29
CA VAL A 105 11.34 -13.84 -6.04
C VAL A 105 11.08 -12.76 -4.99
N TYR A 106 11.92 -12.68 -3.96
CA TYR A 106 11.72 -11.74 -2.84
C TYR A 106 11.62 -10.26 -3.26
N PRO A 107 12.46 -9.73 -4.17
CA PRO A 107 12.36 -8.34 -4.59
C PRO A 107 10.99 -7.99 -5.17
N TYR A 108 10.38 -8.88 -5.96
CA TYR A 108 9.04 -8.63 -6.53
C TYR A 108 7.97 -8.57 -5.44
N LEU A 109 8.01 -9.48 -4.46
CA LEU A 109 7.08 -9.45 -3.32
C LEU A 109 7.24 -8.18 -2.48
N ILE A 110 8.48 -7.75 -2.24
CA ILE A 110 8.79 -6.53 -1.51
C ILE A 110 8.28 -5.30 -2.29
N VAL A 111 8.55 -5.21 -3.59
CA VAL A 111 8.09 -4.09 -4.43
C VAL A 111 6.56 -4.00 -4.43
N PHE A 112 5.86 -5.12 -4.60
CA PHE A 112 4.40 -5.15 -4.51
C PHE A 112 3.89 -4.73 -3.12
N GLY A 113 4.51 -5.23 -2.05
CA GLY A 113 4.17 -4.85 -0.68
C GLY A 113 4.37 -3.35 -0.41
N VAL A 114 5.46 -2.77 -0.91
CA VAL A 114 5.74 -1.33 -0.82
C VAL A 114 4.72 -0.51 -1.62
N ILE A 115 4.34 -0.94 -2.82
CA ILE A 115 3.30 -0.26 -3.61
C ILE A 115 1.96 -0.25 -2.86
N ILE A 116 1.55 -1.39 -2.28
CA ILE A 116 0.32 -1.47 -1.49
C ILE A 116 0.38 -0.53 -0.28
N LEU A 117 1.52 -0.49 0.42
CA LEU A 117 1.73 0.38 1.58
C LEU A 117 1.69 1.86 1.19
N ILE A 118 2.33 2.25 0.09
CA ILE A 118 2.29 3.64 -0.39
C ILE A 118 0.87 4.01 -0.80
N ALA A 119 0.17 3.12 -1.51
CA ALA A 119 -1.21 3.34 -1.93
C ALA A 119 -2.16 3.48 -0.72
N SER A 120 -2.00 2.65 0.31
CA SER A 120 -2.80 2.74 1.54
C SER A 120 -2.51 4.00 2.33
N PHE A 121 -1.24 4.39 2.40
CA PHE A 121 -0.84 5.62 3.06
C PHE A 121 -1.41 6.84 2.32
N ALA A 122 -1.26 6.89 0.99
CA ALA A 122 -1.75 7.97 0.16
C ALA A 122 -3.28 8.11 0.22
N THR A 123 -4.01 7.00 0.28
CA THR A 123 -5.48 7.04 0.41
C THR A 123 -5.95 7.43 1.80
N THR A 124 -5.27 6.96 2.86
CA THR A 124 -5.66 7.25 4.24
C THR A 124 -5.28 8.68 4.65
N PHE A 125 -4.07 9.11 4.31
CA PHE A 125 -3.53 10.41 4.77
C PHE A 125 -3.57 11.49 3.69
N GLY A 126 -3.67 11.14 2.41
CA GLY A 126 -3.64 12.12 1.31
C GLY A 126 -4.78 13.12 1.38
N GLN A 127 -5.99 12.68 1.75
CA GLN A 127 -7.13 13.58 1.92
C GLN A 127 -6.96 14.51 3.13
N ILE A 128 -6.51 13.97 4.27
CA ILE A 128 -6.26 14.76 5.50
C ILE A 128 -5.22 15.85 5.23
N LEU A 129 -4.16 15.52 4.49
CA LEU A 129 -3.10 16.47 4.13
C LEU A 129 -3.58 17.55 3.15
N LEU A 130 -4.53 17.25 2.27
CA LEU A 130 -5.14 18.27 1.41
C LEU A 130 -6.04 19.22 2.19
N GLU A 131 -6.91 18.68 3.04
CA GLU A 131 -7.84 19.49 3.84
C GLU A 131 -7.10 20.42 4.81
N GLN A 132 -5.95 19.98 5.33
CA GLN A 132 -5.08 20.82 6.16
C GLN A 132 -4.16 21.75 5.35
N GLY A 133 -3.82 21.39 4.11
CA GLY A 133 -2.88 22.11 3.24
C GLY A 133 -3.51 23.19 2.38
N THR A 134 -4.81 23.09 2.07
CA THR A 134 -5.59 24.21 1.58
C THR A 134 -5.82 25.14 2.76
N GLY A 135 -4.93 26.12 2.94
CA GLY A 135 -5.17 27.23 3.85
C GLY A 135 -6.61 27.71 3.68
N THR A 136 -7.26 28.04 4.79
CA THR A 136 -8.65 28.53 4.91
C THR A 136 -8.91 29.82 4.12
N GLU A 137 -8.69 29.82 2.81
CA GLU A 137 -9.30 30.74 1.88
C GLU A 137 -10.48 29.99 1.28
N GLN A 138 -11.63 30.09 1.96
CA GLN A 138 -12.91 30.01 1.26
C GLN A 138 -12.83 31.01 0.10
N VAL A 139 -12.58 30.53 -1.11
CA VAL A 139 -12.79 31.30 -2.33
C VAL A 139 -14.30 31.32 -2.56
N ASP A 140 -14.99 32.10 -1.73
CA ASP A 140 -16.37 32.55 -1.93
C ASP A 140 -16.42 33.72 -2.92
N LYS A 141 -15.46 33.77 -3.87
CA LYS A 141 -15.51 34.70 -4.99
C LYS A 141 -16.16 33.98 -6.16
N PRO A 142 -17.35 34.40 -6.63
CA PRO A 142 -17.94 33.86 -7.83
C PRO A 142 -16.94 34.06 -8.97
N THR A 143 -16.45 32.96 -9.52
CA THR A 143 -15.58 32.99 -10.69
C THR A 143 -16.44 33.45 -11.87
N ILE A 144 -16.38 34.75 -12.18
CA ILE A 144 -16.95 35.28 -13.42
C ILE A 144 -16.09 34.70 -14.54
N ILE A 145 -16.59 33.66 -15.20
CA ILE A 145 -15.98 33.08 -16.39
C ILE A 145 -16.10 34.13 -17.50
N LEU A 146 -15.01 34.88 -17.74
CA LEU A 146 -14.92 35.77 -18.88
C LEU A 146 -14.70 34.93 -20.15
N PRO A 147 -15.47 35.16 -21.24
CA PRO A 147 -15.29 34.42 -22.49
C PRO A 147 -13.96 34.84 -23.12
N GLY A 148 -12.94 33.98 -22.98
CA GLY A 148 -11.60 34.22 -23.51
C GLY A 148 -10.47 33.84 -22.56
N ASP A 149 -10.77 33.53 -21.29
CA ASP A 149 -9.75 32.99 -20.40
C ASP A 149 -9.47 31.54 -20.79
N VAL A 150 -8.24 31.29 -21.26
CA VAL A 150 -7.79 29.97 -21.65
C VAL A 150 -7.91 29.09 -20.40
N ILE A 151 -8.64 27.98 -20.51
CA ILE A 151 -8.81 26.98 -19.46
C ILE A 151 -7.43 26.37 -19.15
N GLY A 152 -6.61 27.11 -18.40
CA GLY A 152 -5.38 26.62 -17.80
C GLY A 152 -5.81 25.74 -16.65
N GLY A 153 -5.94 24.43 -16.93
CA GLY A 153 -6.45 23.41 -16.02
C GLY A 153 -5.99 23.63 -14.59
N SER A 154 -6.85 24.21 -13.76
CA SER A 154 -6.56 24.37 -12.36
C SER A 154 -6.57 22.96 -11.75
N THR A 155 -5.50 22.61 -11.06
CA THR A 155 -5.39 21.34 -10.33
C THR A 155 -6.04 21.41 -8.95
N GLN A 156 -6.97 22.35 -8.77
CA GLN A 156 -7.72 22.54 -7.52
C GLN A 156 -9.07 21.84 -7.66
N THR A 157 -9.06 20.50 -7.58
CA THR A 157 -10.28 19.72 -7.44
C THR A 157 -10.41 19.24 -6.00
N THR A 158 -11.63 18.90 -5.55
CA THR A 158 -11.88 18.45 -4.17
C THR A 158 -11.37 17.02 -3.92
N SER A 159 -10.98 16.29 -4.98
CA SER A 159 -10.54 14.88 -4.89
C SER A 159 -9.02 14.76 -4.92
N PHE A 160 -8.41 14.15 -3.89
CA PHE A 160 -6.97 13.86 -3.86
C PHE A 160 -6.52 13.02 -5.06
N GLY A 161 -7.29 11.98 -5.40
CA GLY A 161 -6.95 11.10 -6.52
C GLY A 161 -6.93 11.85 -7.85
N GLU A 162 -7.87 12.79 -8.04
CA GLU A 162 -7.95 13.63 -9.23
C GLU A 162 -6.81 14.66 -9.25
N ASN A 163 -6.47 15.27 -8.11
CA ASN A 163 -5.33 16.20 -8.01
C ASN A 163 -3.99 15.49 -8.25
N VAL A 164 -3.80 14.28 -7.72
CA VAL A 164 -2.59 13.48 -7.96
C VAL A 164 -2.52 13.04 -9.42
N LEU A 165 -3.62 12.55 -9.98
CA LEU A 165 -3.67 12.19 -11.39
C LEU A 165 -3.37 13.41 -12.27
N ASN A 166 -4.06 14.53 -12.04
CA ASN A 166 -3.86 15.80 -12.75
C ASN A 166 -2.43 16.32 -12.61
N THR A 167 -1.79 16.12 -11.46
CA THR A 167 -0.39 16.47 -11.25
C THR A 167 0.54 15.56 -12.06
N ILE A 168 0.32 14.24 -12.05
CA ILE A 168 1.13 13.27 -12.81
C ILE A 168 0.96 13.47 -14.32
N VAL A 169 -0.25 13.75 -14.79
CA VAL A 169 -0.54 14.02 -16.21
C VAL A 169 -0.27 15.48 -16.60
N HIS A 170 0.17 16.33 -15.68
CA HIS A 170 0.47 17.72 -15.98
C HIS A 170 1.68 17.78 -16.94
N PRO A 171 1.61 18.51 -18.08
CA PRO A 171 2.68 18.52 -19.10
C PRO A 171 4.07 18.82 -18.54
N LYS A 172 4.17 19.70 -17.53
CA LYS A 172 5.43 20.04 -16.86
C LYS A 172 6.01 18.88 -16.03
N VAL A 173 5.16 18.14 -15.33
CA VAL A 173 5.59 16.99 -14.49
C VAL A 173 5.96 15.83 -15.39
N LEU A 174 5.18 15.57 -16.45
CA LEU A 174 5.51 14.61 -17.50
C LEU A 174 6.86 14.92 -18.15
N GLY A 175 7.13 16.19 -18.46
CA GLY A 175 8.44 16.64 -18.95
C GLY A 175 9.58 16.35 -17.98
N MET A 176 9.40 16.60 -16.68
CA MET A 176 10.40 16.28 -15.66
C MET A 176 10.64 14.76 -15.53
N ILE A 177 9.57 13.96 -15.49
CA ILE A 177 9.66 12.49 -15.44
C ILE A 177 10.39 11.96 -16.67
N ALA A 178 10.09 12.49 -17.86
CA ALA A 178 10.75 12.09 -19.11
C ALA A 178 12.26 12.36 -19.06
N ILE A 179 12.69 13.54 -18.60
CA ILE A 179 14.12 13.87 -18.46
C ILE A 179 14.80 12.94 -17.45
N LEU A 180 14.12 12.62 -16.34
CA LEU A 180 14.66 11.75 -15.29
C LEU A 180 14.81 10.30 -15.80
N LEU A 181 13.83 9.79 -16.55
CA LEU A 181 13.91 8.48 -17.20
C LEU A 181 15.05 8.41 -18.21
N VAL A 182 15.22 9.42 -19.07
CA VAL A 182 16.33 9.48 -20.02
C VAL A 182 17.69 9.45 -19.29
N GLY A 183 17.82 10.20 -18.19
CA GLY A 183 19.01 10.17 -17.34
C GLY A 183 19.27 8.80 -16.73
N MET A 184 18.24 8.16 -16.16
CA MET A 184 18.32 6.82 -15.58
C MET A 184 18.76 5.76 -16.60
N PHE A 185 18.19 5.77 -17.81
CA PHE A 185 18.58 4.85 -18.87
C PHE A 185 20.00 5.11 -19.33
N THR A 186 20.41 6.38 -19.49
CA THR A 186 21.77 6.74 -19.86
C THR A 186 22.80 6.18 -18.88
N ILE A 187 22.56 6.35 -17.57
CA ILE A 187 23.43 5.79 -16.52
C ILE A 187 23.44 4.26 -16.59
N THR A 188 22.28 3.63 -16.71
CA THR A 188 22.18 2.16 -16.77
C THR A 188 22.94 1.56 -17.96
N PHE A 189 22.88 2.22 -19.13
CA PHE A 189 23.63 1.79 -20.31
C PHE A 189 25.14 2.01 -20.15
N LEU A 190 25.57 3.11 -19.52
CA LEU A 190 26.98 3.34 -19.23
C LEU A 190 27.52 2.32 -18.23
N THR A 191 26.77 2.00 -17.18
CA THR A 191 27.21 1.02 -16.16
C THR A 191 27.28 -0.41 -16.70
N LYS A 192 26.42 -0.79 -17.65
CA LYS A 192 26.47 -2.13 -18.27
C LYS A 192 27.56 -2.29 -19.34
N LEU A 193 28.16 -1.19 -19.81
CA LEU A 193 29.20 -1.25 -20.85
C LEU A 193 30.62 -1.43 -20.30
N THR A 194 30.80 -1.25 -18.99
CA THR A 194 32.02 -1.54 -18.21
C THR A 194 31.89 -2.85 -17.45
#